data_AF-A0AA35PN18-F1
#
_entry.id   AF-A0AA35PN18-F1
#
_cell.length_a   1.000
_cell.length_b   1.000
_cell.length_c   1.000
_cell.angle_alpha   90.00
_cell.angle_beta   90.00
_cell.angle_gamma   90.00
#
_symmetry.space_group_name_H-M   'P 1'
#
loop_
_entity.id
_entity.type
_entity.pdbx_description
1 polymer ?
#
loop_
_entity_poly.entity_id
_entity_poly.type
_entity_poly.pdbx_seq_one_letter_code
_entity_poly.pdbx_strand_id
1 'polypeptide(L)'
;MRKTHILCIVILGSFLTIAALHLQLTRMARQWVPSPCACCATFQPPLLANGTTLSDGTYTYRLDPGIYNDLFPHLQQYRCRELTCEQSWCPEASAAPLLLLAIKSHPGSSARRAALRRTWARAREMGGFRIRHVFLMAVSPNQKQMNLATEENEEFGDILLWDFMESHHNLSLKERCFLQWVHSRCPGVAYIFKGDDDLFVNLPALTEYLAQTPNASRFIHGNIQRHSAVMRTGKYAVSTALYSQRYYPNFASGGGFIVPGPLIPALHQASLELPVFPLDDVYMAFLTLAAGLPHRHDKRFKVWGIPKDDIALYRDSLTVHGSSMERMEEVWQELWVS
;
A
#
# COMPACT_ATOMS: atom_id res chain seq x y z
N MET A 1 -1.39 -27.61 -54.80
CA MET A 1 -1.54 -26.30 -54.13
C MET A 1 -2.88 -26.20 -53.35
N ARG A 2 -3.13 -27.03 -52.32
CA ARG A 2 -4.37 -26.93 -51.50
C ARG A 2 -4.20 -27.16 -49.99
N LYS A 3 -2.99 -27.47 -49.50
CA LYS A 3 -2.75 -27.73 -48.05
C LYS A 3 -2.23 -26.52 -47.26
N THR A 4 -1.71 -25.48 -47.93
CA THR A 4 -1.17 -24.28 -47.27
C THR A 4 -2.23 -23.22 -46.90
N HIS A 5 -3.41 -23.25 -47.53
CA HIS A 5 -4.48 -22.27 -47.24
C HIS A 5 -5.34 -22.61 -46.01
N ILE A 6 -5.41 -23.88 -45.60
CA ILE A 6 -6.23 -24.30 -44.44
C ILE A 6 -5.53 -23.98 -43.11
N LEU A 7 -4.18 -24.02 -43.08
CA LEU A 7 -3.41 -23.74 -41.86
C LEU A 7 -3.41 -22.25 -41.48
N CYS A 8 -3.42 -21.33 -42.46
CA CYS A 8 -3.54 -19.89 -42.18
C CYS A 8 -4.92 -19.50 -41.60
N ILE A 9 -6.00 -20.17 -42.02
CA ILE A 9 -7.37 -19.83 -41.57
C ILE A 9 -7.59 -20.28 -40.11
N VAL A 10 -7.00 -21.39 -39.68
CA VAL A 10 -7.10 -21.90 -38.30
C VAL A 10 -6.29 -21.04 -37.32
N ILE A 11 -5.14 -20.51 -37.76
CA ILE A 11 -4.30 -19.61 -36.94
C ILE A 11 -4.96 -18.21 -36.82
N LEU A 12 -5.49 -17.65 -37.92
CA LEU A 12 -6.20 -16.36 -37.87
C LEU A 12 -7.50 -16.43 -37.03
N GLY A 13 -8.25 -17.54 -37.08
CA GLY A 13 -9.45 -17.75 -36.28
C GLY A 13 -9.21 -17.89 -34.77
N SER A 14 -8.02 -18.36 -34.35
CA SER A 14 -7.64 -18.49 -32.94
C SER A 14 -7.10 -17.17 -32.36
N PHE A 15 -6.44 -16.33 -33.16
CA PHE A 15 -6.06 -14.98 -32.72
C PHE A 15 -7.26 -14.02 -32.64
N LEU A 16 -8.22 -14.12 -33.56
CA LEU A 16 -9.47 -13.33 -33.52
C LEU A 16 -10.33 -13.67 -32.30
N THR A 17 -10.36 -14.92 -31.84
CA THR A 17 -11.11 -15.33 -30.65
C THR A 17 -10.42 -14.93 -29.35
N ILE A 18 -9.09 -15.00 -29.27
CA ILE A 18 -8.34 -14.51 -28.08
C ILE A 18 -8.42 -12.99 -27.96
N ALA A 19 -8.28 -12.25 -29.07
CA ALA A 19 -8.44 -10.80 -29.08
C ALA A 19 -9.88 -10.37 -28.76
N ALA A 20 -10.89 -11.09 -29.26
CA ALA A 20 -12.29 -10.84 -28.92
C ALA A 20 -12.61 -11.19 -27.46
N LEU A 21 -11.99 -12.24 -26.90
CA LEU A 21 -12.11 -12.59 -25.48
C LEU A 21 -11.42 -11.54 -24.60
N HIS A 22 -10.27 -11.02 -25.01
CA HIS A 22 -9.60 -9.90 -24.32
C HIS A 22 -10.42 -8.60 -24.43
N LEU A 23 -11.04 -8.32 -25.58
CA LEU A 23 -11.94 -7.18 -25.76
C LEU A 23 -13.24 -7.33 -24.96
N GLN A 24 -13.77 -8.55 -24.83
CA GLN A 24 -14.95 -8.85 -24.02
C GLN A 24 -14.63 -8.78 -22.53
N LEU A 25 -13.49 -9.32 -22.08
CA LEU A 25 -13.03 -9.20 -20.70
C LEU A 25 -12.74 -7.74 -20.32
N THR A 26 -12.16 -6.95 -21.23
CA THR A 26 -11.96 -5.50 -21.00
C THR A 26 -13.26 -4.70 -21.12
N ARG A 27 -14.24 -5.12 -21.93
CA ARG A 27 -15.59 -4.53 -21.97
C ARG A 27 -16.42 -4.89 -20.74
N MET A 28 -16.32 -6.11 -20.22
CA MET A 28 -17.01 -6.54 -19.00
C MET A 28 -16.38 -5.93 -17.75
N ALA A 29 -15.05 -5.79 -17.69
CA ALA A 29 -14.37 -5.04 -16.62
C ALA A 29 -14.74 -3.54 -16.61
N ARG A 30 -15.13 -2.97 -17.76
CA ARG A 30 -15.61 -1.58 -17.87
C ARG A 30 -17.08 -1.38 -17.49
N GLN A 31 -17.87 -2.44 -17.33
CA GLN A 31 -19.32 -2.29 -17.17
C GLN A 31 -19.74 -1.82 -15.77
N TRP A 32 -18.92 -1.96 -14.73
CA TRP A 32 -19.33 -1.65 -13.36
C TRP A 32 -18.20 -1.10 -12.48
N VAL A 33 -17.39 -0.19 -13.02
CA VAL A 33 -16.65 0.75 -12.16
C VAL A 33 -17.68 1.78 -11.69
N PRO A 34 -17.87 1.99 -10.37
CA PRO A 34 -18.71 3.07 -9.86
C PRO A 34 -18.38 4.38 -10.60
N SER A 35 -19.39 5.09 -11.06
CA SER A 35 -19.17 6.42 -11.63
C SER A 35 -18.42 7.28 -10.61
N PRO A 36 -17.41 8.08 -11.01
CA PRO A 36 -16.72 8.93 -10.07
C PRO A 36 -17.70 9.86 -9.39
N CYS A 37 -17.57 9.95 -8.09
CA CYS A 37 -18.27 10.90 -7.26
C CYS A 37 -17.85 12.35 -7.58
N ALA A 38 -18.71 13.33 -7.29
CA ALA A 38 -18.50 14.74 -7.68
C ALA A 38 -17.23 15.39 -7.09
N CYS A 39 -16.71 14.87 -5.98
CA CYS A 39 -15.48 15.34 -5.32
C CYS A 39 -14.28 14.37 -5.47
N CYS A 40 -14.44 13.31 -6.28
CA CYS A 40 -13.40 12.33 -6.55
C CYS A 40 -12.28 13.05 -7.32
N ALA A 41 -11.06 13.01 -6.79
CA ALA A 41 -9.93 13.60 -7.47
C ALA A 41 -9.36 12.62 -8.51
N THR A 42 -8.80 13.17 -9.58
CA THR A 42 -8.00 12.42 -10.55
C THR A 42 -6.65 13.09 -10.68
N PHE A 43 -5.59 12.40 -10.27
CA PHE A 43 -4.23 12.92 -10.37
C PHE A 43 -3.50 12.27 -11.55
N GLN A 44 -2.85 13.11 -12.35
CA GLN A 44 -2.05 12.66 -13.49
C GLN A 44 -0.71 12.11 -13.00
N PRO A 45 -0.22 10.99 -13.56
CA PRO A 45 1.15 10.59 -13.32
C PRO A 45 2.12 11.60 -13.96
N PRO A 46 3.33 11.75 -13.40
CA PRO A 46 4.37 12.57 -14.01
C PRO A 46 4.84 11.98 -15.34
N LEU A 47 5.27 12.84 -16.27
CA LEU A 47 6.01 12.41 -17.46
C LEU A 47 7.49 12.28 -17.12
N LEU A 48 7.96 11.05 -16.95
CA LEU A 48 9.36 10.76 -16.65
C LEU A 48 10.14 10.61 -17.96
N ALA A 49 10.99 11.60 -18.27
CA ALA A 49 11.75 11.63 -19.51
C ALA A 49 13.18 11.06 -19.36
N ASN A 50 13.79 11.19 -18.19
CA ASN A 50 15.20 10.86 -17.96
C ASN A 50 15.36 9.76 -16.91
N GLY A 51 16.38 8.92 -17.07
CA GLY A 51 16.78 7.96 -16.06
C GLY A 51 17.31 8.63 -14.80
N THR A 52 16.96 8.09 -13.63
CA THR A 52 17.43 8.58 -12.34
C THR A 52 18.47 7.62 -11.78
N THR A 53 19.58 8.17 -11.29
CA THR A 53 20.62 7.41 -10.58
C THR A 53 20.63 7.83 -9.12
N LEU A 54 20.40 6.87 -8.22
CA LEU A 54 20.43 7.06 -6.77
C LEU A 54 21.61 6.29 -6.19
N SER A 55 22.15 6.74 -5.05
CA SER A 55 23.15 6.00 -4.30
C SER A 55 22.96 6.20 -2.81
N ASP A 56 23.22 5.15 -2.04
CA ASP A 56 23.24 5.18 -0.58
C ASP A 56 24.67 5.10 -0.01
N GLY A 57 25.68 5.33 -0.86
CA GLY A 57 27.11 5.20 -0.55
C GLY A 57 27.66 3.78 -0.62
N THR A 58 26.82 2.75 -0.62
CA THR A 58 27.24 1.34 -0.77
C THR A 58 26.94 0.83 -2.17
N TYR A 59 25.74 1.11 -2.67
CA TYR A 59 25.29 0.71 -4.00
C TYR A 59 24.83 1.91 -4.80
N THR A 60 24.76 1.70 -6.12
CA THR A 60 24.20 2.66 -7.07
C THR A 60 23.03 2.00 -7.78
N TYR A 61 21.91 2.71 -7.83
CA TYR A 61 20.65 2.24 -8.37
C TYR A 61 20.27 3.10 -9.56
N ARG A 62 20.10 2.47 -10.72
CA ARG A 62 19.64 3.15 -11.94
C ARG A 62 18.20 2.75 -12.22
N LEU A 63 17.34 3.75 -12.26
CA LEU A 63 15.92 3.60 -12.61
C LEU A 63 15.72 4.24 -13.98
N ASP A 64 15.48 3.43 -15.01
CA ASP A 64 15.30 3.88 -16.38
C ASP A 64 13.82 3.85 -16.77
N PRO A 65 13.12 5.00 -16.84
CA PRO A 65 11.70 5.05 -17.15
C PRO A 65 11.29 4.30 -18.42
N GLY A 66 12.18 4.17 -19.42
CA GLY A 66 11.90 3.39 -20.62
C GLY A 66 11.63 1.92 -20.29
N ILE A 67 12.48 1.31 -19.47
CA ILE A 67 12.31 -0.08 -19.01
C ILE A 67 11.01 -0.25 -18.22
N TYR A 68 10.69 0.68 -17.31
CA TYR A 68 9.46 0.61 -16.51
C TYR A 68 8.21 0.83 -17.37
N ASN A 69 8.27 1.70 -18.38
CA ASN A 69 7.19 1.91 -19.32
C ASN A 69 6.97 0.69 -20.23
N ASP A 70 8.04 0.02 -20.66
CA ASP A 70 7.93 -1.18 -21.50
C ASP A 70 7.37 -2.38 -20.74
N LEU A 71 7.84 -2.60 -19.51
CA LEU A 71 7.47 -3.78 -18.72
C LEU A 71 6.21 -3.57 -17.87
N PHE A 72 5.98 -2.36 -17.38
CA PHE A 72 4.86 -2.03 -16.47
C PHE A 72 4.17 -0.71 -16.87
N PRO A 73 3.70 -0.56 -18.13
CA PRO A 73 3.08 0.69 -18.61
C PRO A 73 1.88 1.11 -17.76
N HIS A 74 1.10 0.13 -17.29
CA HIS A 74 -0.06 0.37 -16.43
C HIS A 74 0.31 1.01 -15.09
N LEU A 75 1.45 0.66 -14.49
CA LEU A 75 1.90 1.31 -13.27
C LEU A 75 2.31 2.76 -13.53
N GLN A 76 2.99 3.01 -14.66
CA GLN A 76 3.51 4.34 -14.97
C GLN A 76 2.39 5.31 -15.38
N GLN A 77 1.44 4.87 -16.20
CA GLN A 77 0.41 5.71 -16.81
C GLN A 77 -0.86 5.86 -15.98
N TYR A 78 -1.01 5.08 -14.90
CA TYR A 78 -2.22 5.13 -14.09
C TYR A 78 -2.43 6.51 -13.44
N ARG A 79 -3.65 7.01 -13.56
CA ARG A 79 -4.10 8.26 -12.94
C ARG A 79 -4.83 7.89 -11.68
N CYS A 80 -4.37 8.35 -10.52
CA CYS A 80 -4.99 8.05 -9.23
C CYS A 80 -6.39 8.63 -9.18
N ARG A 81 -7.37 7.86 -9.65
CA ARG A 81 -8.77 8.24 -9.73
C ARG A 81 -9.51 7.58 -8.60
N GLU A 82 -9.94 8.41 -7.68
CA GLU A 82 -10.71 8.01 -6.52
C GLU A 82 -12.14 7.66 -6.95
N LEU A 83 -12.77 6.73 -6.24
CA LEU A 83 -14.16 6.32 -6.39
C LEU A 83 -15.00 6.64 -5.15
N THR A 84 -14.36 6.87 -4.01
CA THR A 84 -15.02 7.30 -2.78
C THR A 84 -14.69 8.74 -2.45
N CYS A 85 -15.65 9.39 -1.79
CA CYS A 85 -15.57 10.78 -1.39
C CYS A 85 -15.92 10.94 0.08
N GLU A 86 -14.93 10.78 0.93
CA GLU A 86 -15.09 11.13 2.33
C GLU A 86 -14.03 12.17 2.72
N GLN A 87 -14.48 13.20 3.44
CA GLN A 87 -13.66 14.34 3.82
C GLN A 87 -13.34 14.34 5.32
N SER A 88 -14.02 13.49 6.10
CA SER A 88 -13.91 13.49 7.57
C SER A 88 -12.70 12.73 8.13
N TRP A 89 -11.87 12.08 7.31
CA TRP A 89 -10.71 11.29 7.79
C TRP A 89 -9.60 12.13 8.40
N CYS A 90 -9.45 13.36 7.93
CA CYS A 90 -8.44 14.31 8.37
C CYS A 90 -9.09 15.63 8.79
N PRO A 91 -9.87 15.63 9.89
CA PRO A 91 -10.57 16.82 10.34
C PRO A 91 -9.56 17.86 10.83
N GLU A 92 -10.00 19.13 10.84
CA GLU A 92 -9.19 20.30 11.18
C GLU A 92 -8.49 20.20 12.55
N ALA A 93 -7.58 21.15 12.77
CA ALA A 93 -6.68 21.20 13.91
C ALA A 93 -7.43 21.00 15.25
N SER A 94 -6.97 20.00 16.00
CA SER A 94 -7.36 19.70 17.37
C SER A 94 -6.10 19.69 18.24
N ALA A 95 -6.26 19.80 19.56
CA ALA A 95 -5.13 19.82 20.49
C ALA A 95 -4.27 18.55 20.41
N ALA A 96 -4.88 17.39 20.15
CA ALA A 96 -4.16 16.12 20.05
C ALA A 96 -3.72 15.81 18.60
N PRO A 97 -2.44 15.45 18.36
CA PRO A 97 -1.92 15.09 17.05
C PRO A 97 -2.65 13.90 16.42
N LEU A 98 -2.85 13.94 15.10
CA LEU A 98 -3.50 12.87 14.34
C LEU A 98 -2.50 11.73 14.03
N LEU A 99 -2.83 10.52 14.48
CA LEU A 99 -2.25 9.26 14.01
C LEU A 99 -3.25 8.60 13.04
N LEU A 100 -2.95 8.62 11.75
CA LEU A 100 -3.76 7.97 10.72
C LEU A 100 -3.27 6.54 10.47
N LEU A 101 -4.14 5.55 10.64
CA LEU A 101 -3.89 4.15 10.32
C LEU A 101 -4.34 3.89 8.87
N ALA A 102 -3.39 3.87 7.94
CA ALA A 102 -3.63 3.61 6.52
C ALA A 102 -3.40 2.12 6.23
N ILE A 103 -4.49 1.37 6.07
CA ILE A 103 -4.48 -0.09 6.09
C ILE A 103 -4.76 -0.61 4.68
N LYS A 104 -3.78 -1.28 4.06
CA LYS A 104 -3.97 -1.98 2.78
C LYS A 104 -4.96 -3.13 2.99
N SER A 105 -6.06 -3.10 2.23
CA SER A 105 -7.07 -4.16 2.24
C SER A 105 -7.53 -4.48 0.82
N HIS A 106 -8.48 -5.40 0.68
CA HIS A 106 -9.03 -5.87 -0.59
C HIS A 106 -10.56 -5.95 -0.48
N PRO A 107 -11.37 -5.67 -1.52
CA PRO A 107 -12.84 -5.69 -1.42
C PRO A 107 -13.42 -6.96 -0.76
N GLY A 108 -12.83 -8.12 -1.08
CA GLY A 108 -13.18 -9.42 -0.47
C GLY A 108 -12.80 -9.63 1.01
N SER A 109 -12.11 -8.70 1.67
CA SER A 109 -11.63 -8.80 3.05
C SER A 109 -12.55 -8.12 4.07
N SER A 110 -13.87 -8.08 3.84
CA SER A 110 -14.81 -7.38 4.73
C SER A 110 -14.78 -7.89 6.17
N ALA A 111 -14.66 -9.21 6.38
CA ALA A 111 -14.53 -9.78 7.71
C ALA A 111 -13.28 -9.30 8.45
N ARG A 112 -12.14 -9.14 7.75
CA ARG A 112 -10.91 -8.61 8.34
C ARG A 112 -11.13 -7.17 8.77
N ARG A 113 -11.62 -6.31 7.88
CA ARG A 113 -11.93 -4.91 8.20
C ARG A 113 -12.87 -4.78 9.40
N ALA A 114 -13.92 -5.61 9.47
CA ALA A 114 -14.83 -5.63 10.60
C ALA A 114 -14.14 -5.99 11.93
N ALA A 115 -13.25 -7.00 11.94
CA ALA A 115 -12.44 -7.34 13.10
C ALA A 115 -11.49 -6.20 13.50
N LEU A 116 -10.86 -5.52 12.52
CA LEU A 116 -9.99 -4.37 12.77
C LEU A 116 -10.75 -3.21 13.42
N ARG A 117 -11.96 -2.89 12.94
CA ARG A 117 -12.84 -1.85 13.54
C ARG A 117 -13.21 -2.16 14.99
N ARG A 118 -13.40 -3.43 15.35
CA ARG A 118 -13.71 -3.87 16.72
C ARG A 118 -12.51 -3.87 17.65
N THR A 119 -11.30 -3.90 17.10
CA THR A 119 -10.06 -4.09 17.87
C THR A 119 -9.16 -2.84 17.81
N TRP A 120 -8.02 -2.93 17.14
CA TRP A 120 -7.01 -1.89 17.16
C TRP A 120 -7.43 -0.70 16.28
N ALA A 121 -8.00 -0.91 15.09
CA ALA A 121 -8.33 0.20 14.19
C ALA A 121 -9.49 1.10 14.68
N ARG A 122 -10.13 0.78 15.80
CA ARG A 122 -11.17 1.62 16.40
C ARG A 122 -10.70 3.07 16.60
N ALA A 123 -11.44 4.02 16.02
CA ALA A 123 -11.24 5.45 16.23
C ALA A 123 -11.43 5.84 17.71
N ARG A 124 -10.43 6.52 18.28
CA ARG A 124 -10.39 6.95 19.69
C ARG A 124 -9.22 7.91 19.94
N GLU A 125 -9.15 8.47 21.13
CA GLU A 125 -7.91 9.08 21.63
C GLU A 125 -7.14 8.07 22.49
N MET A 126 -5.83 7.98 22.29
CA MET A 126 -4.95 7.05 23.02
C MET A 126 -3.51 7.55 22.99
N GLY A 127 -2.83 7.53 24.13
CA GLY A 127 -1.42 7.95 24.23
C GLY A 127 -1.17 9.40 23.79
N GLY A 128 -2.18 10.28 23.92
CA GLY A 128 -2.11 11.67 23.47
C GLY A 128 -2.37 11.87 21.97
N PHE A 129 -2.68 10.82 21.21
CA PHE A 129 -3.00 10.90 19.79
C PHE A 129 -4.49 10.73 19.53
N ARG A 130 -5.02 11.44 18.54
CA ARG A 130 -6.29 11.09 17.91
C ARG A 130 -6.02 10.02 16.87
N ILE A 131 -6.63 8.86 17.06
CA ILE A 131 -6.50 7.73 16.15
C ILE A 131 -7.70 7.73 15.19
N ARG A 132 -7.39 7.66 13.90
CA ARG A 132 -8.34 7.44 12.80
C ARG A 132 -7.75 6.39 11.87
N HIS A 133 -8.60 5.69 11.13
CA HIS A 133 -8.15 4.70 10.15
C HIS A 133 -8.81 4.96 8.79
N VAL A 134 -8.16 4.44 7.75
CA VAL A 134 -8.68 4.39 6.39
C VAL A 134 -8.21 3.08 5.73
N PHE A 135 -9.13 2.37 5.09
CA PHE A 135 -8.83 1.18 4.31
C PHE A 135 -8.51 1.56 2.87
N LEU A 136 -7.33 1.17 2.40
CA LEU A 136 -6.83 1.43 1.06
C LEU A 136 -7.17 0.26 0.14
N MET A 137 -8.07 0.48 -0.81
CA MET A 137 -8.58 -0.54 -1.72
C MET A 137 -8.58 -0.08 -3.17
N ALA A 138 -8.64 -1.05 -4.06
CA ALA A 138 -8.87 -0.87 -5.49
C ALA A 138 -9.97 -1.83 -5.96
N VAL A 139 -10.33 -1.79 -7.25
CA VAL A 139 -11.47 -2.59 -7.75
C VAL A 139 -11.14 -4.09 -7.85
N SER A 140 -12.12 -4.92 -7.53
CA SER A 140 -12.08 -6.38 -7.69
C SER A 140 -12.93 -6.80 -8.90
N PRO A 141 -12.55 -7.85 -9.66
CA PRO A 141 -13.39 -8.36 -10.74
C PRO A 141 -14.63 -9.09 -10.20
N ASN A 142 -14.69 -9.37 -8.90
CA ASN A 142 -15.80 -10.03 -8.27
C ASN A 142 -16.88 -9.00 -7.87
N GLN A 143 -17.97 -8.97 -8.62
CA GLN A 143 -19.07 -8.02 -8.40
C GLN A 143 -19.65 -8.10 -6.98
N LYS A 144 -19.77 -9.31 -6.41
CA LYS A 144 -20.28 -9.47 -5.05
C LYS A 144 -19.37 -8.79 -4.03
N GLN A 145 -18.05 -8.90 -4.21
CA GLN A 145 -17.09 -8.21 -3.34
C GLN A 145 -17.18 -6.69 -3.47
N MET A 146 -17.38 -6.18 -4.69
CA MET A 146 -17.54 -4.74 -4.92
C MET A 146 -18.84 -4.20 -4.32
N ASN A 147 -19.96 -4.91 -4.48
CA ASN A 147 -21.23 -4.49 -3.87
C ASN A 147 -21.13 -4.43 -2.35
N LEU A 148 -20.54 -5.47 -1.73
CA LEU A 148 -20.32 -5.49 -0.28
C LEU A 148 -19.40 -4.36 0.18
N ALA A 149 -18.34 -4.02 -0.58
CA ALA A 149 -17.47 -2.91 -0.25
C ALA A 149 -18.17 -1.54 -0.38
N THR A 150 -19.09 -1.39 -1.33
CA THR A 150 -19.93 -0.19 -1.46
C THR A 150 -20.87 -0.05 -0.26
N GLU A 151 -21.65 -1.08 0.06
CA GLU A 151 -22.56 -1.11 1.21
C GLU A 151 -21.79 -0.83 2.53
N GLU A 152 -20.63 -1.47 2.70
CA GLU A 152 -19.75 -1.23 3.85
C GLU A 152 -19.27 0.23 3.90
N ASN A 153 -18.91 0.83 2.77
CA ASN A 153 -18.47 2.22 2.76
C ASN A 153 -19.63 3.20 3.00
N GLU A 154 -20.86 2.87 2.60
CA GLU A 154 -22.05 3.65 2.95
C GLU A 154 -22.31 3.65 4.46
N GLU A 155 -22.02 2.53 5.14
CA GLU A 155 -22.19 2.40 6.59
C GLU A 155 -21.06 3.05 7.40
N PHE A 156 -19.80 2.79 7.03
CA PHE A 156 -18.64 3.18 7.85
C PHE A 156 -17.87 4.39 7.32
N GLY A 157 -17.98 4.68 6.03
CA GLY A 157 -17.30 5.81 5.39
C GLY A 157 -15.78 5.77 5.48
N ASP A 158 -15.13 4.64 5.75
CA ASP A 158 -13.69 4.55 6.06
C ASP A 158 -12.86 3.87 4.95
N ILE A 159 -13.38 3.84 3.71
CA ILE A 159 -12.74 3.22 2.56
C ILE A 159 -12.27 4.28 1.55
N LEU A 160 -10.97 4.29 1.26
CA LEU A 160 -10.38 4.98 0.11
C LEU A 160 -10.23 3.99 -1.04
N LEU A 161 -11.06 4.17 -2.07
CA LEU A 161 -11.15 3.27 -3.22
C LEU A 161 -10.63 3.94 -4.49
N TRP A 162 -9.75 3.27 -5.22
CA TRP A 162 -9.29 3.68 -6.56
C TRP A 162 -9.80 2.75 -7.66
N ASP A 163 -9.87 3.25 -8.91
CA ASP A 163 -10.45 2.52 -10.05
C ASP A 163 -9.51 1.53 -10.76
N PHE A 164 -8.31 1.24 -10.23
CA PHE A 164 -7.43 0.20 -10.78
C PHE A 164 -7.74 -1.19 -10.22
N MET A 165 -7.39 -2.23 -10.98
CA MET A 165 -7.59 -3.62 -10.54
C MET A 165 -6.65 -4.00 -9.39
N GLU A 166 -7.20 -4.60 -8.33
CA GLU A 166 -6.43 -5.21 -7.27
C GLU A 166 -5.47 -6.28 -7.82
N SER A 167 -4.20 -6.14 -7.48
CA SER A 167 -3.20 -7.18 -7.68
C SER A 167 -1.98 -6.88 -6.80
N HIS A 168 -1.20 -7.92 -6.50
CA HIS A 168 0.04 -7.77 -5.74
C HIS A 168 1.02 -6.78 -6.40
N HIS A 169 1.15 -6.80 -7.72
CA HIS A 169 2.04 -5.88 -8.45
C HIS A 169 1.49 -4.45 -8.53
N ASN A 170 0.19 -4.26 -8.29
CA ASN A 170 -0.45 -2.94 -8.25
C ASN A 170 -0.44 -2.32 -6.84
N LEU A 171 0.12 -2.98 -5.82
CA LEU A 171 0.22 -2.39 -4.48
C LEU A 171 0.99 -1.07 -4.50
N SER A 172 1.99 -0.91 -5.37
CA SER A 172 2.71 0.35 -5.55
C SER A 172 1.84 1.49 -6.09
N LEU A 173 0.73 1.18 -6.78
CA LEU A 173 -0.27 2.19 -7.13
C LEU A 173 -1.02 2.67 -5.89
N LYS A 174 -1.38 1.78 -4.95
CA LYS A 174 -1.94 2.22 -3.65
C LYS A 174 -0.98 3.19 -2.99
N GLU A 175 0.33 2.92 -3.05
CA GLU A 175 1.32 3.78 -2.42
C GLU A 175 1.46 5.15 -3.06
N ARG A 176 1.62 5.20 -4.38
CA ARG A 176 1.67 6.48 -5.09
C ARG A 176 0.39 7.29 -4.87
N CYS A 177 -0.77 6.64 -5.00
CA CYS A 177 -2.05 7.31 -4.87
C CYS A 177 -2.35 7.74 -3.43
N PHE A 178 -1.96 6.95 -2.43
CA PHE A 178 -2.10 7.32 -1.03
C PHE A 178 -1.18 8.49 -0.67
N LEU A 179 0.08 8.52 -1.12
CA LEU A 179 0.97 9.66 -0.91
C LEU A 179 0.40 10.96 -1.50
N GLN A 180 -0.16 10.89 -2.71
CA GLN A 180 -0.86 12.02 -3.32
C GLN A 180 -2.09 12.45 -2.51
N TRP A 181 -2.91 11.49 -2.11
CA TRP A 181 -4.13 11.74 -1.33
C TRP A 181 -3.79 12.40 0.02
N VAL A 182 -2.84 11.85 0.77
CA VAL A 182 -2.50 12.34 2.11
C VAL A 182 -1.78 13.69 2.05
N HIS A 183 -0.94 13.92 1.04
CA HIS A 183 -0.33 15.23 0.78
C HIS A 183 -1.39 16.31 0.52
N SER A 184 -2.42 16.00 -0.28
CA SER A 184 -3.44 16.98 -0.69
C SER A 184 -4.58 17.17 0.32
N ARG A 185 -5.02 16.10 0.98
CA ARG A 185 -6.22 16.10 1.84
C ARG A 185 -5.93 16.01 3.33
N CYS A 186 -4.69 15.71 3.72
CA CYS A 186 -4.33 15.48 5.11
C CYS A 186 -3.01 16.14 5.54
N PRO A 187 -2.75 17.42 5.19
CA PRO A 187 -1.46 18.06 5.46
C PRO A 187 -1.13 18.20 6.97
N GLY A 188 -2.14 18.12 7.84
CA GLY A 188 -2.00 18.20 9.30
C GLY A 188 -1.79 16.85 10.02
N VAL A 189 -1.61 15.75 9.29
CA VAL A 189 -1.33 14.45 9.93
C VAL A 189 0.00 14.50 10.67
N ALA A 190 0.05 14.00 11.91
CA ALA A 190 1.30 13.95 12.67
C ALA A 190 2.10 12.70 12.32
N TYR A 191 1.43 11.54 12.27
CA TYR A 191 2.01 10.26 11.92
C TYR A 191 1.01 9.42 11.13
N ILE A 192 1.53 8.64 10.20
CA ILE A 192 0.77 7.63 9.47
C ILE A 192 1.36 6.28 9.83
N PHE A 193 0.55 5.39 10.40
CA PHE A 193 0.88 3.97 10.43
C PHE A 193 0.39 3.35 9.13
N LYS A 194 1.27 2.64 8.43
CA LYS A 194 0.94 1.88 7.23
C LYS A 194 1.10 0.40 7.52
N GLY A 195 0.14 -0.41 7.08
CA GLY A 195 0.17 -1.86 7.30
C GLY A 195 -0.87 -2.61 6.48
N ASP A 196 -0.79 -3.93 6.50
CA ASP A 196 -1.76 -4.83 5.86
C ASP A 196 -2.90 -5.20 6.82
N ASP A 197 -3.99 -5.76 6.29
CA ASP A 197 -5.18 -6.13 7.06
C ASP A 197 -5.08 -7.45 7.85
N ASP A 198 -3.92 -8.12 7.84
CA ASP A 198 -3.55 -9.28 8.69
C ASP A 198 -2.49 -8.96 9.75
N LEU A 199 -2.31 -7.68 10.06
CA LEU A 199 -1.47 -7.27 11.18
C LEU A 199 -2.29 -7.19 12.47
N PHE A 200 -1.75 -7.73 13.55
CA PHE A 200 -2.09 -7.25 14.89
C PHE A 200 -1.25 -6.00 15.20
N VAL A 201 -1.89 -4.93 15.68
CA VAL A 201 -1.21 -3.69 16.07
C VAL A 201 -1.46 -3.40 17.55
N ASN A 202 -0.38 -3.36 18.33
CA ASN A 202 -0.42 -2.94 19.73
C ASN A 202 -0.42 -1.41 19.81
N LEU A 203 -1.59 -0.79 19.64
CA LEU A 203 -1.70 0.67 19.63
C LEU A 203 -1.26 1.38 20.92
N PRO A 204 -1.54 0.86 22.13
CA PRO A 204 -0.96 1.44 23.35
C PRO A 204 0.57 1.52 23.28
N ALA A 205 1.24 0.42 22.94
CA ALA A 205 2.69 0.40 22.81
C ALA A 205 3.21 1.27 21.64
N LEU A 206 2.46 1.36 20.53
CA LEU A 206 2.83 2.17 19.37
C LEU A 206 2.73 3.67 19.66
N THR A 207 1.69 4.11 20.36
CA THR A 207 1.55 5.52 20.77
C THR A 207 2.58 5.91 21.82
N GLU A 208 2.84 5.02 22.79
CA GLU A 208 3.93 5.20 23.76
C GLU A 208 5.30 5.27 23.08
N TYR A 209 5.56 4.38 22.12
CA TYR A 209 6.77 4.41 21.30
C TYR A 209 6.97 5.77 20.62
N LEU A 210 5.93 6.31 19.99
CA LEU A 210 6.02 7.61 19.32
C LEU A 210 6.26 8.76 20.31
N ALA A 211 5.64 8.73 21.49
CA ALA A 211 5.80 9.75 22.51
C ALA A 211 7.21 9.75 23.13
N GLN A 212 7.78 8.57 23.35
CA GLN A 212 9.08 8.42 24.03
C GLN A 212 10.27 8.47 23.07
N THR A 213 10.05 8.26 21.77
CA THR A 213 11.11 8.17 20.78
C THR A 213 11.65 9.57 20.42
N PRO A 214 12.91 9.91 20.72
CA PRO A 214 13.45 11.22 20.42
C PRO A 214 13.50 11.48 18.90
N ASN A 215 13.03 12.65 18.48
CA ASN A 215 12.96 13.04 17.07
C ASN A 215 12.19 12.04 16.18
N ALA A 216 11.15 11.39 16.70
CA ALA A 216 10.32 10.45 15.94
C ALA A 216 9.78 11.05 14.62
N SER A 217 9.58 12.36 14.55
CA SER A 217 9.12 13.03 13.34
C SER A 217 10.11 13.05 12.16
N ARG A 218 11.37 12.62 12.37
CA ARG A 218 12.46 12.73 11.38
C ARG A 218 12.82 11.42 10.69
N PHE A 219 12.25 10.29 11.09
CA PHE A 219 12.65 8.97 10.60
C PHE A 219 11.44 8.19 10.10
N ILE A 220 11.66 7.30 9.13
CA ILE A 220 10.70 6.22 8.83
C ILE A 220 10.97 5.08 9.82
N HIS A 221 9.95 4.65 10.55
CA HIS A 221 10.09 3.64 11.61
C HIS A 221 9.52 2.30 11.19
N GLY A 222 10.22 1.21 11.48
CA GLY A 222 9.69 -0.13 11.23
C GLY A 222 10.77 -1.20 11.37
N ASN A 223 10.49 -2.39 10.85
CA ASN A 223 11.51 -3.41 10.69
C ASN A 223 12.29 -3.15 9.39
N ILE A 224 13.39 -2.40 9.52
CA ILE A 224 14.21 -2.01 8.37
C ILE A 224 15.04 -3.18 7.87
N GLN A 225 14.75 -3.62 6.65
CA GLN A 225 15.52 -4.58 5.89
C GLN A 225 16.70 -3.86 5.25
N ARG A 226 17.92 -4.36 5.50
CA ARG A 226 19.15 -3.74 5.01
C ARG A 226 19.65 -4.49 3.79
N HIS A 227 19.74 -3.79 2.66
CA HIS A 227 20.26 -4.32 1.40
C HIS A 227 19.78 -5.74 1.08
N SER A 228 18.47 -5.98 1.19
CA SER A 228 17.93 -7.32 0.92
C SER A 228 18.22 -7.75 -0.51
N ALA A 229 18.55 -9.03 -0.67
CA ALA A 229 18.79 -9.62 -1.98
C ALA A 229 17.52 -9.60 -2.84
N VAL A 230 17.69 -9.28 -4.11
CA VAL A 230 16.61 -9.31 -5.09
C VAL A 230 16.23 -10.76 -5.38
N MET A 231 15.00 -11.13 -5.05
CA MET A 231 14.44 -12.42 -5.44
C MET A 231 14.22 -12.46 -6.95
N ARG A 232 14.76 -13.48 -7.63
CA ARG A 232 14.59 -13.66 -9.09
C ARG A 232 13.48 -14.65 -9.46
N THR A 233 12.90 -15.32 -8.46
CA THR A 233 11.84 -16.33 -8.59
C THR A 233 10.84 -16.20 -7.44
N GLY A 234 9.66 -16.80 -7.60
CA GLY A 234 8.59 -16.78 -6.60
C GLY A 234 7.70 -15.53 -6.65
N LYS A 235 6.86 -15.36 -5.62
CA LYS A 235 5.84 -14.30 -5.52
C LYS A 235 6.41 -12.88 -5.67
N TYR A 236 7.62 -12.66 -5.16
CA TYR A 236 8.30 -11.35 -5.13
C TYR A 236 9.40 -11.24 -6.20
N ALA A 237 9.33 -12.06 -7.26
CA ALA A 237 10.35 -12.10 -8.30
C ALA A 237 10.45 -10.76 -9.05
N VAL A 238 11.68 -10.27 -9.20
CA VAL A 238 12.00 -9.14 -10.08
C VAL A 238 13.02 -9.60 -11.13
N SER A 239 12.71 -9.38 -12.40
CA SER A 239 13.59 -9.76 -13.50
C SER A 239 14.84 -8.89 -13.54
N THR A 240 15.94 -9.45 -14.04
CA THR A 240 17.18 -8.69 -14.28
C THR A 240 17.01 -7.63 -15.37
N ALA A 241 16.06 -7.84 -16.29
CA ALA A 241 15.67 -6.86 -17.29
C ALA A 241 15.05 -5.59 -16.67
N LEU A 242 14.19 -5.76 -15.64
CA LEU A 242 13.65 -4.62 -14.89
C LEU A 242 14.70 -3.98 -13.99
N TYR A 243 15.41 -4.81 -13.22
CA TYR A 243 16.32 -4.35 -12.18
C TYR A 243 17.57 -5.24 -12.12
N SER A 244 18.68 -4.73 -12.64
CA SER A 244 19.92 -5.49 -12.80
C SER A 244 20.72 -5.67 -11.50
N GLN A 245 20.49 -4.82 -10.50
CA GLN A 245 21.22 -4.88 -9.23
C GLN A 245 20.87 -6.11 -8.41
N ARG A 246 21.78 -6.53 -7.53
CA ARG A 246 21.59 -7.72 -6.67
C ARG A 246 20.86 -7.43 -5.37
N TYR A 247 20.85 -6.18 -4.93
CA TYR A 247 20.33 -5.76 -3.64
C TYR A 247 19.47 -4.51 -3.79
N TYR A 248 18.41 -4.40 -2.99
CA TYR A 248 17.59 -3.18 -2.89
C TYR A 248 18.22 -2.13 -1.97
N PRO A 249 17.78 -0.86 -2.01
CA PRO A 249 18.00 0.08 -0.90
C PRO A 249 17.40 -0.44 0.41
N ASN A 250 17.72 0.21 1.53
CA ASN A 250 17.09 -0.08 2.80
C ASN A 250 15.59 0.27 2.76
N PHE A 251 14.74 -0.58 3.33
CA PHE A 251 13.29 -0.33 3.38
C PHE A 251 12.65 -0.88 4.65
N ALA A 252 11.54 -0.29 5.07
CA ALA A 252 10.69 -0.87 6.10
C ALA A 252 9.85 -2.01 5.48
N SER A 253 9.92 -3.21 6.04
CA SER A 253 9.18 -4.37 5.53
C SER A 253 7.70 -4.35 5.94
N GLY A 254 6.86 -5.02 5.14
CA GLY A 254 5.40 -5.12 5.23
C GLY A 254 4.76 -5.61 6.54
N GLY A 255 5.51 -5.84 7.62
CA GLY A 255 4.96 -6.03 8.97
C GLY A 255 4.41 -4.74 9.61
N GLY A 256 4.24 -3.68 8.82
CA GLY A 256 3.81 -2.36 9.24
C GLY A 256 4.97 -1.41 9.54
N PHE A 257 4.75 -0.12 9.27
CA PHE A 257 5.73 0.94 9.48
C PHE A 257 5.06 2.29 9.72
N ILE A 258 5.82 3.25 10.24
CA ILE A 258 5.33 4.60 10.54
C ILE A 258 6.05 5.61 9.65
N VAL A 259 5.25 6.47 9.02
CA VAL A 259 5.69 7.61 8.23
C VAL A 259 5.25 8.89 8.95
N PRO A 260 6.17 9.71 9.48
CA PRO A 260 5.81 11.00 10.02
C PRO A 260 5.26 11.95 8.95
N GLY A 261 4.22 12.70 9.31
CA GLY A 261 3.56 13.68 8.42
C GLY A 261 4.51 14.71 7.79
N PRO A 262 5.49 15.28 8.53
CA PRO A 262 6.47 16.21 7.96
C PRO A 262 7.31 15.63 6.81
N LEU A 263 7.38 14.30 6.65
CA LEU A 263 8.13 13.65 5.57
C LEU A 263 7.29 13.45 4.30
N ILE A 264 5.96 13.61 4.37
CA ILE A 264 5.04 13.37 3.26
C ILE A 264 5.32 14.25 2.04
N PRO A 265 5.57 15.56 2.15
CA PRO A 265 5.87 16.38 0.97
C PRO A 265 7.09 15.88 0.19
N ALA A 266 8.16 15.47 0.89
CA ALA A 266 9.36 14.95 0.25
C ALA A 266 9.14 13.59 -0.42
N LEU A 267 8.37 12.70 0.22
CA LEU A 267 7.98 11.40 -0.36
C LEU A 267 7.06 11.58 -1.59
N HIS A 268 6.11 12.50 -1.50
CA HIS A 268 5.23 12.85 -2.61
C HIS A 268 6.02 13.41 -3.78
N GLN A 269 6.94 14.35 -3.55
CA GLN A 269 7.81 14.90 -4.59
C GLN A 269 8.66 13.81 -5.25
N ALA A 270 9.29 12.92 -4.47
CA ALA A 270 10.05 11.79 -5.02
C ALA A 270 9.15 10.87 -5.88
N SER A 271 7.88 10.70 -5.53
CA SER A 271 6.93 9.90 -6.31
C SER A 271 6.56 10.51 -7.66
N LEU A 272 6.82 11.82 -7.84
CA LEU A 272 6.67 12.53 -9.11
C LEU A 272 7.92 12.44 -9.99
N GLU A 273 9.06 12.00 -9.44
CA GLU A 273 10.35 12.00 -10.13
C GLU A 273 10.88 10.60 -10.43
N LEU A 274 10.32 9.58 -9.78
CA LEU A 274 10.73 8.18 -9.95
C LEU A 274 9.66 7.33 -10.62
N PRO A 275 10.06 6.33 -11.44
CA PRO A 275 9.11 5.36 -11.96
C PRO A 275 8.57 4.47 -10.83
N VAL A 276 7.31 4.06 -10.96
CA VAL A 276 6.66 3.17 -10.00
C VAL A 276 7.26 1.79 -10.11
N PHE A 277 7.91 1.34 -9.04
CA PHE A 277 8.49 0.00 -8.95
C PHE A 277 7.41 -1.03 -8.59
N PRO A 278 7.35 -2.23 -9.22
CA PRO A 278 6.25 -3.21 -9.06
C PRO A 278 6.31 -4.06 -7.77
N LEU A 279 6.81 -3.47 -6.68
CA LEU A 279 6.78 -3.96 -5.30
C LEU A 279 6.68 -2.71 -4.40
N ASP A 280 5.66 -2.63 -3.56
CA ASP A 280 5.30 -1.44 -2.79
C ASP A 280 6.34 -1.04 -1.74
N ASP A 281 6.82 -2.01 -0.94
CA ASP A 281 7.88 -1.78 0.06
C ASP A 281 9.19 -1.32 -0.61
N VAL A 282 9.53 -1.89 -1.77
CA VAL A 282 10.73 -1.52 -2.54
C VAL A 282 10.54 -0.17 -3.24
N TYR A 283 9.33 0.13 -3.70
CA TYR A 283 9.01 1.45 -4.24
C TYR A 283 9.22 2.52 -3.17
N MET A 284 8.70 2.31 -1.95
CA MET A 284 8.96 3.18 -0.80
C MET A 284 10.45 3.29 -0.47
N ALA A 285 11.25 2.23 -0.66
CA ALA A 285 12.71 2.28 -0.52
C ALA A 285 13.35 3.32 -1.45
N PHE A 286 12.94 3.36 -2.72
CA PHE A 286 13.47 4.33 -3.67
C PHE A 286 12.98 5.75 -3.38
N LEU A 287 11.71 5.92 -2.97
CA LEU A 287 11.18 7.22 -2.59
C LEU A 287 11.93 7.81 -1.38
N THR A 288 12.13 7.00 -0.34
CA THR A 288 12.88 7.43 0.86
C THR A 288 14.34 7.74 0.54
N LEU A 289 14.98 6.94 -0.31
CA LEU A 289 16.35 7.19 -0.75
C LEU A 289 16.48 8.49 -1.55
N ALA A 290 15.61 8.72 -2.54
CA ALA A 290 15.63 9.95 -3.34
C ALA A 290 15.34 11.19 -2.49
N ALA A 291 14.45 11.08 -1.51
CA ALA A 291 14.14 12.15 -0.57
C ALA A 291 15.20 12.33 0.54
N GLY A 292 16.25 11.49 0.60
CA GLY A 292 17.29 11.56 1.62
C GLY A 292 16.78 11.28 3.04
N LEU A 293 15.72 10.49 3.18
CA LEU A 293 15.03 10.26 4.45
C LEU A 293 15.65 9.09 5.24
N PRO A 294 16.00 9.30 6.52
CA PRO A 294 16.60 8.25 7.32
C PRO A 294 15.57 7.26 7.86
N HIS A 295 16.04 6.06 8.15
CA HIS A 295 15.24 4.99 8.73
C HIS A 295 15.61 4.75 10.20
N ARG A 296 14.64 4.29 11.00
CA ARG A 296 14.86 3.80 12.37
C ARG A 296 14.33 2.37 12.50
N HIS A 297 15.26 1.44 12.72
CA HIS A 297 14.95 0.02 12.89
C HIS A 297 14.46 -0.29 14.31
N ASP A 298 13.38 -1.05 14.41
CA ASP A 298 12.91 -1.64 15.65
C ASP A 298 12.38 -3.07 15.43
N LYS A 299 12.93 -4.03 16.18
CA LYS A 299 12.60 -5.46 16.09
C LYS A 299 11.23 -5.83 16.69
N ARG A 300 10.54 -4.88 17.33
CA ARG A 300 9.17 -5.05 17.83
C ARG A 300 8.13 -4.99 16.70
N PHE A 301 8.51 -4.54 15.51
CA PHE A 301 7.74 -4.78 14.29
C PHE A 301 8.01 -6.21 13.80
N LYS A 302 7.15 -7.16 14.16
CA LYS A 302 7.35 -8.61 13.91
C LYS A 302 6.86 -9.01 12.52
N VAL A 303 7.70 -8.76 11.51
CA VAL A 303 7.41 -9.07 10.09
C VAL A 303 7.28 -10.56 9.78
N TRP A 304 7.86 -11.43 10.61
CA TRP A 304 7.80 -12.89 10.47
C TRP A 304 6.88 -13.56 11.49
N GLY A 305 5.98 -12.78 12.10
CA GLY A 305 5.19 -13.23 13.25
C GLY A 305 6.03 -13.39 14.52
N ILE A 306 5.42 -14.02 15.53
CA ILE A 306 6.06 -14.37 16.80
C ILE A 306 6.40 -15.87 16.83
N PRO A 307 7.48 -16.27 17.49
CA PRO A 307 7.95 -17.67 17.49
C PRO A 307 7.00 -18.63 18.21
N LYS A 308 6.16 -18.11 19.10
CA LYS A 308 5.14 -18.84 19.85
C LYS A 308 3.94 -17.93 20.01
N ASP A 309 2.75 -18.49 19.90
CA ASP A 309 1.51 -17.80 20.22
C ASP A 309 1.43 -17.58 21.74
N ASP A 310 1.90 -16.41 22.19
CA ASP A 310 2.04 -16.06 23.59
C ASP A 310 1.67 -14.58 23.79
N ILE A 311 0.74 -14.33 24.71
CA ILE A 311 0.21 -13.00 25.01
C ILE A 311 1.31 -12.02 25.46
N ALA A 312 2.34 -12.50 26.17
CA ALA A 312 3.46 -11.65 26.55
C ALA A 312 4.24 -11.15 25.33
N LEU A 313 4.40 -12.00 24.30
CA LEU A 313 5.07 -11.61 23.07
C LEU A 313 4.25 -10.62 22.23
N TYR A 314 2.92 -10.71 22.25
CA TYR A 314 2.06 -9.69 21.67
C TYR A 314 2.16 -8.37 22.42
N ARG A 315 2.19 -8.40 23.76
CA ARG A 315 2.34 -7.22 24.61
C ARG A 315 3.66 -6.47 24.36
N ASP A 316 4.74 -7.20 24.13
CA ASP A 316 6.07 -6.62 23.87
C ASP A 316 6.30 -6.19 22.41
N SER A 317 5.38 -6.53 21.52
CA SER A 317 5.46 -6.20 20.09
C SER A 317 4.69 -4.92 19.77
N LEU A 318 5.15 -4.19 18.75
CA LEU A 318 4.43 -3.05 18.18
C LEU A 318 3.44 -3.54 17.12
N THR A 319 3.90 -4.48 16.28
CA THR A 319 3.07 -5.16 15.29
C THR A 319 3.43 -6.63 15.22
N VAL A 320 2.46 -7.47 14.86
CA VAL A 320 2.66 -8.89 14.57
C VAL A 320 1.98 -9.23 13.25
N HIS A 321 2.76 -9.69 12.27
CA HIS A 321 2.26 -10.10 10.97
C HIS A 321 1.73 -11.54 11.01
N GLY A 322 0.64 -11.79 10.28
CA GLY A 322 0.11 -13.14 10.03
C GLY A 322 -0.80 -13.68 11.12
N SER A 323 -1.38 -12.82 11.96
CA SER A 323 -2.39 -13.23 12.94
C SER A 323 -3.73 -13.46 12.22
N SER A 324 -4.44 -14.55 12.56
CA SER A 324 -5.82 -14.73 12.09
C SER A 324 -6.75 -13.68 12.71
N MET A 325 -7.92 -13.48 12.12
CA MET A 325 -8.90 -12.50 12.63
C MET A 325 -9.35 -12.89 14.05
N GLU A 326 -9.66 -14.17 14.24
CA GLU A 326 -10.12 -14.73 15.51
C GLU A 326 -9.04 -14.54 16.58
N ARG A 327 -7.79 -14.90 16.24
CA ARG A 327 -6.69 -14.78 17.19
C ARG A 327 -6.39 -13.32 17.52
N MET A 328 -6.47 -12.42 16.54
CA MET A 328 -6.29 -10.99 16.75
C MET A 328 -7.34 -10.42 17.72
N GLU A 329 -8.60 -10.83 17.59
CA GLU A 329 -9.68 -10.44 18.50
C GLU A 329 -9.45 -10.98 19.90
N GLU A 330 -9.12 -12.27 20.05
CA GLU A 330 -8.79 -12.89 21.35
C GLU A 330 -7.66 -12.14 22.06
N VAL A 331 -6.52 -11.96 21.38
CA VAL A 331 -5.36 -11.25 21.93
C VAL A 331 -5.74 -9.82 22.33
N TRP A 332 -6.56 -9.13 21.52
CA TRP A 332 -7.02 -7.79 21.85
C TRP A 332 -7.87 -7.76 23.12
N GLN A 333 -8.79 -8.71 23.28
CA GLN A 333 -9.63 -8.84 24.47
C GLN A 333 -8.78 -9.14 25.71
N GLU A 334 -7.87 -10.12 25.62
CA GLU A 334 -7.00 -10.56 26.72
C GLU A 334 -6.03 -9.47 27.22
N LEU A 335 -5.61 -8.56 26.33
CA LEU A 335 -4.68 -7.49 26.68
C LEU A 335 -5.36 -6.23 27.23
N TRP A 336 -6.57 -5.90 26.77
CA TRP A 336 -7.10 -4.53 26.92
C TRP A 336 -8.57 -4.43 27.32
N VAL A 337 -9.29 -5.54 27.43
CA VAL A 337 -10.72 -5.53 27.81
C VAL A 337 -10.98 -6.28 29.12
N SER A 338 -10.08 -7.20 29.51
CA SER A 338 -10.12 -7.95 30.78
C SER A 338 -9.70 -7.15 32.00
#